data_AF-A0A8B3N912-F1
#
_entry.id   AF-A0A8B3N912-F1
#
_cell.length_a   1.000
_cell.length_b   1.000
_cell.length_c   1.000
_cell.angle_alpha   90.00
_cell.angle_beta   90.00
_cell.angle_gamma   90.00
#
_symmetry.space_group_name_H-M   'P 1'
#
loop_
_entity.id
_entity.type
_entity.pdbx_description
1 polymer ?
#
loop_
_entity_poly.entity_id
_entity_poly.type
_entity_poly.pdbx_seq_one_letter_code
_entity_poly.pdbx_strand_id
1 'polypeptide(L)'
;INALGIGAQGLGGLTTVVDVKVATYPTHAASKPVALIPQCAANRHLKFTLDGSGSISLQPPDLREWPDIGANELNPAGVCRVNLDTLTKEETASWRCGETLLLSGKMLTGRDAAHKRMVELIDAGKPLPVDLRGRVIYYVGPVRAVRNEVVGPAGPTTSSRLDDFTDKVLAETGLFAMVGKA
;
A
#
# COMPACT_ATOMS: atom_id res chain seq x y z
N ILE A 1 11.84 15.34 -12.30
CA ILE A 1 11.29 14.49 -11.21
C ILE A 1 12.32 13.46 -10.78
N ASN A 2 12.80 12.58 -11.65
CA ASN A 2 13.78 11.53 -11.30
C ASN A 2 15.08 12.05 -10.65
N ALA A 3 15.54 13.25 -11.02
CA ALA A 3 16.69 13.90 -10.37
C ALA A 3 16.52 14.17 -8.85
N LEU A 4 15.30 14.06 -8.31
CA LEU A 4 15.06 14.18 -6.86
C LEU A 4 15.54 12.94 -6.07
N GLY A 5 15.88 11.83 -6.75
CA GLY A 5 16.41 10.64 -6.10
C GLY A 5 15.41 9.85 -5.25
N ILE A 6 14.12 10.21 -5.29
CA ILE A 6 13.04 9.56 -4.51
C ILE A 6 12.89 8.08 -4.88
N GLY A 7 13.12 7.72 -6.15
CA GLY A 7 13.00 6.36 -6.68
C GLY A 7 11.58 5.77 -6.62
N ALA A 8 11.49 4.47 -6.88
CA ALA A 8 10.24 3.74 -6.91
C ALA A 8 9.73 3.51 -5.47
N GLN A 9 8.44 3.74 -5.25
CA GLN A 9 7.79 3.66 -3.93
C GLN A 9 8.35 4.61 -2.85
N GLY A 10 9.26 5.53 -3.20
CA GLY A 10 9.92 6.41 -2.23
C GLY A 10 11.11 5.79 -1.49
N LEU A 11 11.63 4.65 -1.98
CA LEU A 11 12.73 3.90 -1.36
C LEU A 11 14.11 4.28 -1.91
N GLY A 12 14.21 5.41 -2.61
CA GLY A 12 15.43 5.83 -3.29
C GLY A 12 15.61 5.15 -4.65
N GLY A 13 16.43 5.76 -5.52
CA GLY A 13 16.81 5.20 -6.81
C GLY A 13 16.60 6.13 -7.99
N LEU A 14 16.79 5.58 -9.20
CA LEU A 14 16.87 6.34 -10.44
C LEU A 14 15.51 6.71 -11.04
N THR A 15 14.48 5.92 -10.76
CA THR A 15 13.19 6.03 -11.45
C THR A 15 12.06 6.24 -10.45
N THR A 16 11.55 7.47 -10.37
CA THR A 16 10.31 7.81 -9.65
C THR A 16 9.12 7.86 -10.60
N VAL A 17 9.34 8.39 -11.81
CA VAL A 17 8.32 8.54 -12.85
C VAL A 17 8.85 7.96 -14.15
N VAL A 18 8.01 7.16 -14.82
CA VAL A 18 8.32 6.51 -16.09
C VAL A 18 8.06 7.42 -17.28
N ASP A 19 7.05 8.29 -17.19
CA ASP A 19 6.61 9.16 -18.28
C ASP A 19 5.88 10.40 -17.76
N VAL A 20 5.93 11.51 -18.49
CA VAL A 20 5.24 12.77 -18.16
C VAL A 20 4.49 13.26 -19.39
N LYS A 21 3.18 13.42 -19.26
CA LYS A 21 2.34 14.01 -20.31
C LYS A 21 1.95 15.43 -19.91
N VAL A 22 2.17 16.38 -20.83
CA VAL A 22 1.83 17.80 -20.63
C VAL A 22 0.82 18.19 -21.71
N ALA A 23 -0.28 18.80 -21.28
CA ALA A 23 -1.29 19.36 -22.16
C ALA A 23 -1.60 20.79 -21.73
N THR A 24 -1.84 21.67 -22.69
CA THR A 24 -2.16 23.08 -22.47
C THR A 24 -3.50 23.41 -23.12
N TYR A 25 -4.30 24.23 -22.45
CA TYR A 25 -5.60 24.67 -22.95
C TYR A 25 -5.74 26.19 -22.81
N PRO A 26 -6.46 26.87 -23.73
CA PRO A 26 -6.82 28.26 -23.58
C PRO A 26 -7.60 28.49 -22.28
N THR A 27 -7.37 29.64 -21.65
CA THR A 27 -8.01 30.01 -20.38
C THR A 27 -8.43 31.47 -20.43
N HIS A 28 -9.43 31.85 -19.63
CA HIS A 28 -9.82 33.25 -19.48
C HIS A 28 -8.62 34.07 -18.98
N ALA A 29 -8.45 35.31 -19.45
CA ALA A 29 -7.26 36.13 -19.15
C ALA A 29 -6.99 36.34 -17.65
N ALA A 30 -8.04 36.31 -16.82
CA ALA A 30 -7.95 36.43 -15.37
C ALA A 30 -7.66 35.10 -14.62
N SER A 31 -7.50 33.98 -15.33
CA SER A 31 -7.42 32.64 -14.72
C SER A 31 -6.27 31.82 -15.32
N LYS A 32 -5.58 31.05 -14.49
CA LYS A 32 -4.52 30.11 -14.93
C LYS A 32 -4.61 28.78 -14.16
N PRO A 33 -5.64 27.96 -14.40
CA PRO A 33 -5.75 26.64 -13.77
C PRO A 33 -4.57 25.74 -14.13
N VAL A 34 -4.09 25.00 -13.14
CA VAL A 34 -3.04 23.97 -13.29
C VAL A 34 -3.53 22.72 -12.59
N ALA A 35 -3.43 21.58 -13.27
CA ALA A 35 -3.80 20.27 -12.73
C ALA A 35 -2.61 19.30 -12.84
N LEU A 36 -2.40 18.51 -11.79
CA LEU A 36 -1.44 17.41 -11.76
C LEU A 36 -2.22 16.14 -11.44
N ILE A 37 -2.14 15.14 -12.31
CA ILE A 37 -2.89 13.89 -12.18
C ILE A 37 -1.88 12.73 -12.24
N PRO A 38 -1.60 12.06 -11.11
CA PRO A 38 -0.70 10.93 -11.09
C PRO A 38 -1.39 9.66 -11.58
N GLN A 39 -0.64 8.82 -12.29
CA GLN A 39 -1.02 7.48 -12.73
C GLN A 39 -0.17 6.50 -11.90
N CYS A 40 -0.81 5.55 -11.19
CA CYS A 40 -0.11 4.64 -10.28
C CYS A 40 0.34 3.33 -10.95
N ALA A 41 1.01 2.42 -10.22
CA ALA A 41 1.42 1.13 -10.80
C ALA A 41 0.26 0.31 -11.42
N ALA A 42 -0.99 0.53 -10.96
CA ALA A 42 -2.17 -0.09 -11.54
C ALA A 42 -2.66 0.64 -12.81
N ASN A 43 -1.79 0.75 -13.83
CA ASN A 43 -2.10 1.33 -15.14
C ASN A 43 -3.04 0.45 -15.95
N ARG A 44 -4.34 0.71 -15.84
CA ARG A 44 -5.41 -0.12 -16.41
C ARG A 44 -6.30 0.75 -17.27
N HIS A 45 -6.04 0.76 -18.57
CA HIS A 45 -6.79 1.54 -19.54
C HIS A 45 -6.81 0.84 -20.90
N LEU A 46 -7.95 0.86 -21.56
CA LEU A 46 -8.17 0.30 -22.89
C LEU A 46 -9.00 1.28 -23.72
N LYS A 47 -8.66 1.45 -24.99
CA LYS A 47 -9.53 2.09 -25.99
C LYS A 47 -9.93 1.06 -27.03
N PHE A 48 -11.16 1.14 -27.50
CA PHE A 48 -11.64 0.39 -28.65
C PHE A 48 -12.62 1.28 -29.42
N THR A 49 -12.90 0.91 -30.67
CA THR A 49 -13.87 1.60 -31.53
C THR A 49 -14.99 0.63 -31.88
N LEU A 50 -16.22 1.11 -31.86
CA LEU A 50 -17.38 0.36 -32.36
C LEU A 50 -17.62 0.74 -33.81
N ASP A 51 -17.44 -0.21 -34.72
CA ASP A 51 -17.62 -0.04 -36.16
C ASP A 51 -18.71 -0.94 -36.75
N GLY A 52 -19.42 -1.69 -35.90
CA GLY A 52 -20.46 -2.64 -36.29
C GLY A 52 -19.95 -4.03 -36.68
N SER A 53 -18.65 -4.30 -36.60
CA SER A 53 -18.06 -5.62 -36.94
C SER A 53 -18.35 -6.74 -35.93
N GLY A 54 -18.82 -6.41 -34.71
CA GLY A 54 -19.15 -7.39 -33.68
C GLY A 54 -18.62 -7.05 -32.29
N SER A 55 -18.56 -8.06 -31.42
CA SER A 55 -17.99 -7.92 -30.08
C SER A 55 -16.46 -7.81 -30.12
N ILE A 56 -15.90 -7.07 -29.17
CA ILE A 56 -14.45 -6.99 -29.00
C ILE A 56 -13.93 -8.22 -28.28
N SER A 57 -12.73 -8.68 -28.65
CA SER A 57 -11.98 -9.71 -27.93
C SER A 57 -10.72 -9.08 -27.34
N LEU A 58 -10.55 -9.19 -26.02
CA LEU A 58 -9.37 -8.69 -25.31
C LEU A 58 -8.39 -9.82 -25.10
N GLN A 59 -7.24 -9.75 -25.79
CA GLN A 59 -6.16 -10.71 -25.59
C GLN A 59 -5.37 -10.32 -24.33
N PRO A 60 -5.22 -11.23 -23.35
CA PRO A 60 -4.32 -11.02 -22.23
C PRO A 60 -2.88 -10.78 -22.71
N PRO A 61 -2.08 -10.01 -21.97
CA PRO A 61 -0.68 -9.81 -22.32
C PRO A 61 0.12 -11.10 -22.20
N ASP A 62 1.20 -11.21 -22.99
CA ASP A 62 2.13 -12.34 -22.91
C ASP A 62 3.00 -12.22 -21.66
N LEU A 63 2.79 -13.10 -20.68
CA LEU A 63 3.52 -13.08 -19.42
C LEU A 63 5.03 -13.28 -19.58
N ARG A 64 5.50 -13.79 -20.73
CA ARG A 64 6.93 -13.92 -21.04
C ARG A 64 7.63 -12.58 -21.25
N GLU A 65 6.89 -11.50 -21.45
CA GLU A 65 7.45 -10.14 -21.55
C GLU A 65 7.89 -9.59 -20.18
N TRP A 66 7.44 -10.20 -19.08
CA TRP A 66 7.85 -9.82 -17.74
C TRP A 66 9.22 -10.43 -17.43
N PRO A 67 10.10 -9.69 -16.74
CA PRO A 67 11.39 -10.24 -16.33
C PRO A 67 11.19 -11.45 -15.40
N ASP A 68 12.02 -12.47 -15.57
CA ASP A 68 12.10 -13.58 -14.63
C ASP A 68 12.74 -13.07 -13.33
N ILE A 69 11.96 -13.02 -12.25
CA ILE A 69 12.42 -12.57 -10.93
C ILE A 69 12.86 -13.81 -10.15
N GLY A 70 14.16 -14.02 -10.05
CA GLY A 70 14.76 -15.18 -9.41
C GLY A 70 14.63 -15.18 -7.89
N ALA A 71 14.78 -16.36 -7.27
CA ALA A 71 14.67 -16.55 -5.82
C ALA A 71 15.60 -15.65 -4.98
N ASN A 72 16.76 -15.26 -5.53
CA ASN A 72 17.72 -14.38 -4.87
C ASN A 72 17.25 -12.92 -4.79
N GLU A 73 16.41 -12.48 -5.74
CA GLU A 73 15.82 -11.13 -5.74
C GLU A 73 14.62 -11.06 -4.78
N LEU A 74 13.96 -12.20 -4.55
CA LEU A 74 12.86 -12.34 -3.59
C LEU A 74 13.33 -12.55 -2.14
N ASN A 75 14.59 -12.95 -1.94
CA ASN A 75 15.22 -13.15 -0.64
C ASN A 75 16.60 -12.47 -0.61
N PRO A 76 16.65 -11.12 -0.67
CA PRO A 76 17.92 -10.42 -0.68
C PRO A 76 18.71 -10.73 0.59
N ALA A 77 20.04 -10.83 0.45
CA ALA A 77 20.93 -10.93 1.60
C ALA A 77 20.72 -9.69 2.51
N GLY A 78 20.66 -9.88 3.83
CA GLY A 78 20.49 -8.79 4.80
C GLY A 78 19.05 -8.45 5.18
N VAL A 79 18.06 -9.28 4.82
CA VAL A 79 16.67 -9.13 5.32
C VAL A 79 16.55 -9.64 6.75
N CYS A 80 15.95 -8.83 7.63
CA CYS A 80 15.61 -9.23 8.99
C CYS A 80 14.33 -10.06 8.99
N ARG A 81 14.38 -11.30 9.48
CA ARG A 81 13.21 -12.18 9.57
C ARG A 81 12.53 -12.00 10.91
N VAL A 82 11.25 -11.69 10.89
CA VAL A 82 10.47 -11.35 12.09
C VAL A 82 9.28 -12.29 12.20
N ASN A 83 9.16 -12.96 13.35
CA ASN A 83 8.00 -13.78 13.67
C ASN A 83 7.01 -12.98 14.54
N LEU A 84 5.87 -12.61 13.95
CA LEU A 84 4.80 -11.85 14.59
C LEU A 84 4.12 -12.59 15.75
N ASP A 85 4.19 -13.92 15.79
CA ASP A 85 3.59 -14.72 16.86
C ASP A 85 4.43 -14.67 18.16
N THR A 86 5.70 -14.30 18.07
CA THR A 86 6.65 -14.19 19.20
C THR A 86 7.24 -12.79 19.34
N LEU A 87 6.64 -11.80 18.67
CA LEU A 87 7.18 -10.44 18.59
C LEU A 87 7.23 -9.78 19.97
N THR A 88 8.32 -9.07 20.24
CA THR A 88 8.53 -8.33 21.50
C THR A 88 8.68 -6.83 21.25
N LYS A 89 8.49 -6.02 22.30
CA LYS A 89 8.65 -4.57 22.20
C LYS A 89 10.12 -4.17 22.02
N GLU A 90 11.02 -4.98 22.56
CA GLU A 90 12.47 -4.80 22.46
C GLU A 90 12.95 -5.05 21.02
N GLU A 91 12.41 -6.08 20.37
CA GLU A 91 12.68 -6.36 18.95
C GLU A 91 12.17 -5.23 18.07
N THR A 92 10.93 -4.74 18.27
CA THR A 92 10.38 -3.64 17.46
C THR A 92 11.18 -2.34 17.64
N ALA A 93 11.68 -2.06 18.85
CA ALA A 93 12.54 -0.92 19.15
C ALA A 93 13.96 -1.05 18.55
N SER A 94 14.37 -2.27 18.18
CA SER A 94 15.69 -2.51 17.57
C SER A 94 15.75 -2.14 16.09
N TRP A 95 14.60 -2.08 15.41
CA TRP A 95 14.53 -1.80 13.98
C TRP A 95 15.01 -0.39 13.62
N ARG A 96 15.53 -0.24 12.40
CA ARG A 96 16.02 1.02 11.86
C ARG A 96 15.35 1.34 10.52
N CYS A 97 15.20 2.64 10.25
CA CYS A 97 14.70 3.10 8.96
C CYS A 97 15.64 2.60 7.83
N GLY A 98 15.05 2.08 6.75
CA GLY A 98 15.78 1.50 5.62
C GLY A 98 16.05 0.00 5.72
N GLU A 99 15.83 -0.62 6.88
CA GLU A 99 15.90 -2.08 7.00
C GLU A 99 14.73 -2.76 6.29
N THR A 100 15.02 -3.89 5.65
CA THR A 100 13.99 -4.74 5.04
C THR A 100 13.61 -5.84 6.01
N LEU A 101 12.32 -5.89 6.36
CA LEU A 101 11.75 -6.91 7.25
C LEU A 101 10.95 -7.93 6.46
N LEU A 102 11.14 -9.22 6.76
CA LEU A 102 10.31 -10.31 6.26
C LEU A 102 9.46 -10.86 7.40
N LEU A 103 8.17 -10.55 7.36
CA LEU A 103 7.23 -10.87 8.43
C LEU A 103 6.58 -12.24 8.22
N SER A 104 6.49 -13.05 9.26
CA SER A 104 5.71 -14.30 9.31
C SER A 104 4.84 -14.35 10.57
N GLY A 105 3.70 -15.05 10.51
CA GLY A 105 2.78 -15.18 11.66
C GLY A 105 1.47 -14.39 11.47
N LYS A 106 0.78 -14.10 12.58
CA LYS A 106 -0.56 -13.47 12.55
C LYS A 106 -0.51 -11.95 12.62
N MET A 107 -1.28 -11.30 11.75
CA MET A 107 -1.53 -9.85 11.77
C MET A 107 -3.02 -9.56 11.73
N LEU A 108 -3.40 -8.39 12.25
CA LEU A 108 -4.75 -7.87 12.16
C LEU A 108 -4.87 -7.02 10.89
N THR A 109 -6.08 -6.90 10.35
CA THR A 109 -6.33 -6.01 9.20
C THR A 109 -7.30 -4.91 9.60
N GLY A 110 -7.00 -3.67 9.22
CA GLY A 110 -7.90 -2.56 9.49
C GLY A 110 -7.43 -1.28 8.80
N ARG A 111 -8.37 -0.47 8.34
CA ARG A 111 -8.11 0.81 7.66
C ARG A 111 -8.99 1.92 8.24
N ASP A 112 -9.42 2.85 7.42
CA ASP A 112 -10.09 4.11 7.79
C ASP A 112 -11.26 3.90 8.78
N ALA A 113 -12.25 3.08 8.42
CA ALA A 113 -13.43 2.85 9.26
C ALA A 113 -13.12 2.12 10.57
N ALA A 114 -12.14 1.20 10.54
CA ALA A 114 -11.71 0.49 11.74
C ALA A 114 -11.02 1.44 12.72
N HIS A 115 -10.11 2.30 12.24
CA HIS A 115 -9.41 3.27 13.08
C HIS A 115 -10.36 4.29 13.70
N LYS A 116 -11.29 4.84 12.89
CA LYS A 116 -12.34 5.71 13.40
C LYS A 116 -13.14 5.05 14.51
N ARG A 117 -13.57 3.80 14.31
CA ARG A 117 -14.35 3.06 15.31
C ARG A 117 -13.55 2.76 16.58
N MET A 118 -12.26 2.44 16.45
CA MET A 118 -11.38 2.22 17.61
C MET A 118 -11.25 3.49 18.44
N VAL A 119 -11.01 4.64 17.81
CA VAL A 119 -10.91 5.93 18.51
C VAL A 119 -12.22 6.30 19.20
N GLU A 120 -13.37 6.14 18.54
CA GLU A 120 -14.69 6.38 19.17
C GLU A 120 -14.92 5.51 20.42
N LEU A 121 -14.45 4.26 20.40
CA LEU A 121 -14.58 3.35 21.55
C LEU A 121 -13.64 3.76 22.69
N ILE A 122 -12.39 4.11 22.36
CA ILE A 122 -11.40 4.61 23.31
C ILE A 122 -11.92 5.88 23.99
N ASP A 123 -12.41 6.85 23.21
CA ASP A 123 -12.95 8.13 23.72
C ASP A 123 -14.20 7.91 24.60
N ALA A 124 -14.98 6.88 24.31
CA ALA A 124 -16.14 6.49 25.12
C ALA A 124 -15.78 5.61 26.34
N GLY A 125 -14.51 5.29 26.57
CA GLY A 125 -14.07 4.37 27.64
C GLY A 125 -14.60 2.94 27.47
N LYS A 126 -14.93 2.53 26.25
CA LYS A 126 -15.50 1.21 25.93
C LYS A 126 -14.41 0.24 25.49
N PRO A 127 -14.56 -1.06 25.79
CA PRO A 127 -13.59 -2.06 25.35
C PRO A 127 -13.57 -2.19 23.83
N LEU A 128 -12.38 -2.42 23.27
CA LEU A 128 -12.21 -2.78 21.87
C LEU A 128 -12.70 -4.21 21.60
N PRO A 129 -13.25 -4.50 20.40
CA PRO A 129 -13.75 -5.83 20.06
C PRO A 129 -12.63 -6.87 19.86
N VAL A 130 -11.37 -6.42 19.78
CA VAL A 130 -10.17 -7.25 19.60
C VAL A 130 -9.05 -6.70 20.47
N ASP A 131 -8.20 -7.60 20.99
CA ASP A 131 -6.98 -7.20 21.72
C ASP A 131 -5.86 -6.88 20.73
N LEU A 132 -5.36 -5.66 20.79
CA LEU A 132 -4.29 -5.14 19.93
C LEU A 132 -2.92 -5.24 20.57
N ARG A 133 -2.83 -5.62 21.86
CA ARG A 133 -1.56 -5.66 22.58
C ARG A 133 -0.58 -6.62 21.92
N GLY A 134 0.60 -6.11 21.59
CA GLY A 134 1.64 -6.90 20.94
C GLY A 134 1.35 -7.29 19.49
N ARG A 135 0.30 -6.74 18.87
CA ARG A 135 -0.09 -7.06 17.50
C ARG A 135 0.47 -6.07 16.50
N VAL A 136 0.45 -6.52 15.24
CA VAL A 136 0.71 -5.69 14.06
C VAL A 136 -0.59 -5.57 13.28
N ILE A 137 -0.92 -4.36 12.84
CA ILE A 137 -2.07 -4.11 11.98
C ILE A 137 -1.63 -3.78 10.56
N TYR A 138 -2.26 -4.42 9.58
CA TYR A 138 -2.04 -4.23 8.16
C TYR A 138 -3.19 -3.43 7.55
N TYR A 139 -2.85 -2.31 6.92
CA TYR A 139 -3.78 -1.43 6.24
C TYR A 139 -4.16 -2.01 4.88
N VAL A 140 -5.19 -2.86 4.88
CA VAL A 140 -5.63 -3.58 3.68
C VAL A 140 -7.15 -3.63 3.57
N GLY A 141 -7.63 -3.58 2.34
CA GLY A 141 -9.00 -3.93 1.97
C GLY A 141 -8.94 -5.10 0.99
N PRO A 142 -8.92 -6.36 1.47
CA PRO A 142 -8.76 -7.51 0.59
C PRO A 142 -9.97 -7.65 -0.33
N VAL A 143 -9.70 -8.04 -1.57
CA VAL A 143 -10.76 -8.41 -2.53
C VAL A 143 -11.24 -9.83 -2.21
N ARG A 144 -12.50 -10.13 -2.53
CA ARG A 144 -13.07 -11.46 -2.39
C ARG A 144 -12.18 -12.50 -3.10
N ALA A 145 -11.81 -13.54 -2.38
CA ALA A 145 -11.07 -14.67 -2.95
C ALA A 145 -11.86 -15.33 -4.08
N VAL A 146 -11.17 -15.76 -5.12
CA VAL A 146 -11.77 -16.46 -6.26
C VAL A 146 -11.34 -17.92 -6.28
N ARG A 147 -12.24 -18.80 -6.73
CA ARG A 147 -11.97 -20.24 -6.85
C ARG A 147 -11.49 -20.83 -5.52
N ASN A 148 -10.27 -21.37 -5.49
CA ASN A 148 -9.67 -22.04 -4.33
C ASN A 148 -8.59 -21.19 -3.65
N GLU A 149 -8.52 -19.88 -3.96
CA GLU A 149 -7.58 -18.98 -3.30
C GLU A 149 -7.96 -18.77 -1.84
N VAL A 150 -6.96 -18.74 -0.96
CA VAL A 150 -7.16 -18.48 0.47
C VAL A 150 -7.52 -17.01 0.71
N VAL A 151 -6.96 -16.11 -0.10
CA VAL A 151 -7.18 -14.66 -0.04
C VAL A 151 -7.14 -14.10 -1.45
N GLY A 152 -8.03 -13.16 -1.77
CA GLY A 152 -7.92 -12.40 -3.01
C GLY A 152 -6.82 -11.34 -2.93
N PRO A 153 -6.65 -10.51 -3.97
CA PRO A 153 -5.69 -9.41 -3.94
C PRO A 153 -5.79 -8.55 -2.67
N ALA A 154 -4.67 -8.41 -1.96
CA ALA A 154 -4.60 -7.82 -0.62
C ALA A 154 -3.40 -6.86 -0.48
N GLY A 155 -3.28 -5.92 -1.41
CA GLY A 155 -2.23 -4.89 -1.38
C GLY A 155 -2.45 -3.80 -0.32
N PRO A 156 -1.38 -3.11 0.11
CA PRO A 156 -1.44 -2.11 1.16
C PRO A 156 -2.21 -0.85 0.74
N THR A 157 -2.68 -0.13 1.74
CA THR A 157 -3.35 1.15 1.63
C THR A 157 -2.44 2.30 2.07
N THR A 158 -2.67 3.51 1.55
CA THR A 158 -1.94 4.73 1.97
C THR A 158 -2.06 4.95 3.48
N SER A 159 -0.92 4.99 4.14
CA SER A 159 -0.78 5.07 5.60
C SER A 159 -1.15 6.45 6.12
N SER A 160 -0.86 7.52 5.38
CA SER A 160 -1.11 8.89 5.83
C SER A 160 -2.58 9.23 6.06
N ARG A 161 -3.51 8.41 5.54
CA ARG A 161 -4.94 8.56 5.85
C ARG A 161 -5.30 8.14 7.27
N LEU A 162 -4.39 7.46 7.96
CA LEU A 162 -4.59 6.98 9.32
C LEU A 162 -3.84 7.83 10.35
N ASP A 163 -3.03 8.81 9.93
CA ASP A 163 -2.18 9.62 10.80
C ASP A 163 -2.96 10.30 11.93
N ASP A 164 -4.16 10.82 11.64
CA ASP A 164 -5.05 11.44 12.63
C ASP A 164 -5.47 10.50 13.78
N PHE A 165 -5.36 9.18 13.58
CA PHE A 165 -5.71 8.17 14.58
C PHE A 165 -4.48 7.51 15.22
N THR A 166 -3.33 7.53 14.54
CA THR A 166 -2.15 6.71 14.85
C THR A 166 -1.65 6.92 16.27
N ASP A 167 -1.42 8.16 16.69
CA ASP A 167 -0.85 8.47 18.01
C ASP A 167 -1.72 7.92 19.15
N LYS A 168 -3.03 8.14 19.05
CA LYS A 168 -3.99 7.67 20.05
C LYS A 168 -4.06 6.14 20.08
N VAL A 169 -4.15 5.50 18.92
CA VAL A 169 -4.22 4.04 18.84
C VAL A 169 -2.94 3.40 19.40
N LEU A 170 -1.76 3.92 19.09
CA LEU A 170 -0.51 3.36 19.64
C LEU A 170 -0.42 3.55 21.16
N ALA A 171 -0.76 4.74 21.67
CA ALA A 171 -0.67 5.06 23.09
C ALA A 171 -1.61 4.20 23.96
N GLU A 172 -2.83 3.96 23.50
CA GLU A 172 -3.90 3.38 24.32
C GLU A 172 -4.06 1.86 24.18
N THR A 173 -3.50 1.26 23.12
CA THR A 173 -3.83 -0.14 22.76
C THR A 173 -2.66 -1.12 22.91
N GLY A 174 -1.43 -0.63 23.02
CA GLY A 174 -0.24 -1.48 23.09
C GLY A 174 0.09 -2.21 21.78
N LEU A 175 -0.45 -1.74 20.66
CA LEU A 175 -0.11 -2.19 19.31
C LEU A 175 1.38 -1.95 19.03
N PHE A 176 2.05 -2.90 18.39
CA PHE A 176 3.50 -2.84 18.15
C PHE A 176 3.88 -2.17 16.83
N ALA A 177 3.14 -2.42 15.76
CA ALA A 177 3.44 -1.84 14.46
C ALA A 177 2.21 -1.72 13.56
N MET A 178 2.34 -0.85 12.55
CA MET A 178 1.35 -0.60 11.52
C MET A 178 2.03 -0.77 10.16
N VAL A 179 1.38 -1.47 9.23
CA VAL A 179 1.93 -1.78 7.91
C VAL A 179 1.00 -1.19 6.85
N GLY A 180 1.56 -0.37 5.96
CA GLY A 180 0.85 0.22 4.84
C GLY A 180 1.81 0.65 3.74
N LYS A 181 1.38 1.57 2.88
CA LYS A 181 2.25 2.20 1.88
C LYS A 181 2.18 3.72 2.00
N ALA A 182 3.10 4.44 1.36
CA ALA A 182 2.91 5.86 1.04
C ALA A 182 1.79 6.01 0.00
#